data_AF-A0A2E5JGW3-F1
#
_entry.id   AF-A0A2E5JGW3-F1
#
_cell.length_a   1.000
_cell.length_b   1.000
_cell.length_c   1.000
_cell.angle_alpha   90.00
_cell.angle_beta   90.00
_cell.angle_gamma   90.00
#
_symmetry.space_group_name_H-M   'P 1'
#
loop_
_entity.id
_entity.type
_entity.pdbx_description
1 polymer ?
#
loop_
_entity_poly.entity_id
_entity_poly.type
_entity_poly.pdbx_seq_one_letter_code
_entity_poly.pdbx_strand_id
1 'polypeptide(L)'
;MFDVEKINSSTLTQLGSIIGLQKSQVANLRAGKREVSAMEVILLNEHEDNLILRFFNWQADEILFWNNLESLQSMISKPDAQMAELFSLDQRTYRFNRAKAKSLPWRACEYFHQRYKIHPVMWFTHDIDIDCLAKNMNSPFKSNAYLPASFEGGGSRMRTFANTVLYARKTWGNEVANALLASMQITQDSLSFPEKSISICVFASLHQKLRQFGAQDQHFIEMGSNNVMNEINRRLFAQHIPKNCKTMSQVLSYFADHLVAKIDTNKIYKVIESNETFLNVLVTPTQSFKESFNELGPYSEYEIALFTKGHMIITPTYFGFKPFLKVELEYNDETGAANYKAFYS
;
A
#
# COMPACT_ATOMS: atom_id res chain seq x y z
N MET A 1 5.99 -21.67 14.06
CA MET A 1 6.02 -23.14 13.99
C MET A 1 5.23 -23.47 12.74
N PHE A 2 5.83 -24.21 11.81
CA PHE A 2 5.10 -24.71 10.63
C PHE A 2 3.84 -25.41 11.11
N ASP A 3 2.76 -25.34 10.35
CA ASP A 3 1.57 -26.13 10.66
C ASP A 3 1.84 -27.60 10.26
N VAL A 4 2.74 -28.24 11.03
CA VAL A 4 3.19 -29.63 10.87
C VAL A 4 1.99 -30.59 10.93
N GLU A 5 0.89 -30.16 11.52
CA GLU A 5 -0.37 -30.90 11.54
C GLU A 5 -0.90 -31.19 10.13
N LYS A 6 -0.68 -30.31 9.14
CA LYS A 6 -1.18 -30.46 7.76
C LYS A 6 -0.39 -31.44 6.89
N ILE A 7 0.93 -31.48 7.07
CA ILE A 7 1.80 -32.48 6.41
C ILE A 7 1.43 -33.89 6.87
N ASN A 8 0.95 -34.01 8.11
CA ASN A 8 0.55 -35.29 8.71
C ASN A 8 -0.91 -35.67 8.38
N SER A 9 -1.81 -34.70 8.15
CA SER A 9 -3.24 -34.96 7.88
C SER A 9 -3.62 -35.12 6.39
N SER A 10 -2.86 -34.55 5.45
CA SER A 10 -3.15 -34.65 4.00
C SER A 10 -2.75 -36.01 3.40
N THR A 11 -3.20 -36.38 2.20
CA THR A 11 -2.66 -37.59 1.53
C THR A 11 -1.34 -37.30 0.79
N LEU A 12 -0.44 -38.29 0.67
CA LEU A 12 0.82 -38.12 -0.08
C LEU A 12 0.60 -37.72 -1.55
N THR A 13 -0.51 -38.16 -2.14
CA THR A 13 -0.89 -37.84 -3.52
C THR A 13 -1.33 -36.38 -3.65
N GLN A 14 -2.16 -35.88 -2.73
CA GLN A 14 -2.53 -34.46 -2.68
C GLN A 14 -1.33 -33.55 -2.44
N LEU A 15 -0.49 -33.88 -1.45
CA LEU A 15 0.72 -33.10 -1.18
C LEU A 15 1.64 -33.08 -2.42
N GLY A 16 1.81 -34.22 -3.09
CA GLY A 16 2.60 -34.32 -4.31
C GLY A 16 2.04 -33.50 -5.48
N SER A 17 0.72 -33.43 -5.65
CA SER A 17 0.09 -32.59 -6.67
C SER A 17 0.19 -31.10 -6.36
N ILE A 18 0.10 -30.71 -5.07
CA ILE A 18 0.16 -29.32 -4.64
C ILE A 18 1.56 -28.76 -4.82
N ILE A 19 2.59 -29.52 -4.43
CA ILE A 19 3.98 -29.04 -4.42
C ILE A 19 4.83 -29.56 -5.57
N GLY A 20 4.22 -30.23 -6.56
CA GLY A 20 4.89 -30.69 -7.78
C GLY A 20 5.95 -31.79 -7.55
N LEU A 21 5.74 -32.66 -6.57
CA LEU A 21 6.70 -33.71 -6.20
C LEU A 21 6.21 -35.11 -6.49
N GLN A 22 7.16 -36.00 -6.79
CA GLN A 22 6.87 -37.42 -6.85
C GLN A 22 6.57 -37.97 -5.45
N LYS A 23 5.71 -39.00 -5.40
CA LYS A 23 5.23 -39.62 -4.16
C LYS A 23 6.36 -40.04 -3.20
N SER A 24 7.49 -40.50 -3.74
CA SER A 24 8.69 -40.86 -2.98
C SER A 24 9.37 -39.66 -2.29
N GLN A 25 9.35 -38.49 -2.93
CA GLN A 25 9.92 -37.25 -2.39
C GLN A 25 9.02 -36.65 -1.31
N VAL A 26 7.69 -36.76 -1.47
CA VAL A 26 6.70 -36.39 -0.44
C VAL A 26 6.80 -37.31 0.77
N ALA A 27 7.03 -38.62 0.55
CA ALA A 27 7.24 -39.57 1.64
C ALA A 27 8.51 -39.25 2.45
N ASN A 28 9.60 -38.85 1.79
CA ASN A 28 10.82 -38.41 2.46
C ASN A 28 10.61 -37.11 3.26
N LEU A 29 9.80 -36.20 2.73
CA LEU A 29 9.36 -34.98 3.41
C LEU A 29 8.61 -35.29 4.71
N ARG A 30 7.56 -36.13 4.62
CA ARG A 30 6.76 -36.55 5.79
C ARG A 30 7.60 -37.29 6.84
N ALA A 31 8.55 -38.11 6.38
CA ALA A 31 9.45 -38.84 7.27
C ALA A 31 10.57 -37.97 7.88
N GLY A 32 10.60 -36.65 7.61
CA GLY A 32 11.64 -35.75 8.09
C GLY A 32 13.03 -36.01 7.49
N LYS A 33 13.13 -36.85 6.45
CA LYS A 33 14.37 -37.17 5.74
C LYS A 33 14.77 -36.09 4.73
N ARG A 34 13.87 -35.14 4.51
CA ARG A 34 14.03 -33.99 3.62
C ARG A 34 13.33 -32.80 4.24
N GLU A 35 13.99 -31.64 4.20
CA GLU A 35 13.36 -30.37 4.59
C GLU A 35 12.43 -29.84 3.50
N VAL A 36 11.36 -29.17 3.93
CA VAL A 36 10.41 -28.47 3.05
C VAL A 36 11.11 -27.25 2.46
N SER A 37 11.12 -27.12 1.14
CA SER A 37 11.64 -25.93 0.48
C SER A 37 10.73 -24.72 0.74
N ALA A 38 11.24 -23.52 0.47
CA ALA A 38 10.44 -22.31 0.58
C ALA A 38 9.14 -22.41 -0.20
N MET A 39 9.31 -22.77 -1.48
CA MET A 39 8.25 -22.91 -2.44
C MET A 39 7.19 -23.91 -2.00
N GLU A 40 7.63 -25.04 -1.45
CA GLU A 40 6.73 -26.10 -0.98
C GLU A 40 5.93 -25.66 0.23
N VAL A 41 6.52 -24.90 1.16
CA VAL A 41 5.78 -24.31 2.29
C VAL A 41 4.72 -23.35 1.77
N ILE A 42 5.06 -22.52 0.78
CA ILE A 42 4.14 -21.51 0.28
C ILE A 42 3.02 -22.15 -0.54
N LEU A 43 3.32 -23.09 -1.44
CA LEU A 43 2.31 -23.85 -2.20
C LEU A 43 1.34 -24.61 -1.27
N LEU A 44 1.84 -25.13 -0.15
CA LEU A 44 0.99 -25.74 0.88
C LEU A 44 0.12 -24.72 1.61
N ASN A 45 0.59 -23.49 1.76
CA ASN A 45 -0.14 -22.38 2.38
C ASN A 45 -1.07 -21.65 1.40
N GLU A 46 -0.84 -21.69 0.09
CA GLU A 46 -1.72 -21.15 -0.98
C GLU A 46 -2.97 -21.99 -1.21
N HIS A 47 -2.89 -23.27 -0.86
CA HIS A 47 -4.06 -24.15 -0.85
C HIS A 47 -5.00 -23.87 0.34
N GLU A 48 -4.56 -23.01 1.28
CA GLU A 48 -5.43 -22.26 2.17
C GLU A 48 -5.49 -20.80 1.70
N ASP A 49 -6.60 -20.13 1.98
CA ASP A 49 -6.78 -18.72 1.66
C ASP A 49 -5.88 -17.84 2.54
N ASN A 50 -4.57 -17.86 2.31
CA ASN A 50 -3.64 -16.95 2.97
C ASN A 50 -3.87 -15.56 2.36
N LEU A 51 -4.69 -14.77 3.04
CA LEU A 51 -5.05 -13.41 2.69
C LEU A 51 -3.80 -12.56 2.36
N ILE A 52 -2.68 -12.78 3.06
CA ILE A 52 -1.44 -12.04 2.79
C ILE A 52 -0.86 -12.40 1.42
N LEU A 53 -0.87 -13.67 1.00
CA LEU A 53 -0.35 -14.05 -0.32
C LEU A 53 -1.23 -13.51 -1.46
N ARG A 54 -2.56 -13.55 -1.27
CA ARG A 54 -3.52 -12.93 -2.21
C ARG A 54 -3.27 -11.43 -2.37
N PHE A 55 -2.93 -10.75 -1.28
CA PHE A 55 -2.61 -9.31 -1.29
C PHE A 55 -1.47 -8.97 -2.26
N PHE A 56 -0.46 -9.84 -2.36
CA PHE A 56 0.66 -9.62 -3.26
C PHE A 56 0.42 -10.08 -4.70
N ASN A 57 -0.74 -10.72 -5.00
CA ASN A 57 -1.03 -11.39 -6.27
C ASN A 57 0.18 -12.23 -6.76
N TRP A 58 0.77 -12.97 -5.81
CA TRP A 58 2.10 -13.54 -5.98
C TRP A 58 2.09 -14.79 -6.87
N GLN A 59 3.15 -14.90 -7.68
CA GLN A 59 3.55 -16.13 -8.34
C GLN A 59 5.07 -16.26 -8.21
N ALA A 60 5.53 -17.48 -7.97
CA ALA A 60 6.95 -17.75 -7.83
C ALA A 60 7.72 -17.62 -9.14
N ASP A 61 8.70 -16.72 -9.16
CA ASP A 61 9.73 -16.67 -10.20
C ASP A 61 11.13 -16.72 -9.57
N GLU A 62 11.74 -17.89 -9.66
CA GLU A 62 13.07 -18.19 -9.12
C GLU A 62 14.18 -17.39 -9.81
N ILE A 63 13.99 -17.05 -11.08
CA ILE A 63 14.95 -16.22 -11.83
C ILE A 63 14.86 -14.80 -11.31
N LEU A 64 13.64 -14.29 -11.13
CA LEU A 64 13.41 -12.96 -10.58
C LEU A 64 13.93 -12.82 -9.15
N PHE A 65 13.77 -13.86 -8.32
CA PHE A 65 14.37 -13.94 -6.98
C PHE A 65 15.87 -13.66 -7.00
N TRP A 66 16.60 -14.40 -7.85
CA TRP A 66 18.06 -14.24 -7.93
C TRP A 66 18.46 -12.92 -8.58
N ASN A 67 17.75 -12.45 -9.61
CA ASN A 67 18.00 -11.13 -10.20
C ASN A 67 17.92 -10.02 -9.16
N ASN A 68 16.84 -9.99 -8.36
CA ASN A 68 16.65 -9.00 -7.30
C ASN A 68 17.74 -9.10 -6.23
N LEU A 69 18.11 -10.32 -5.83
CA LEU A 69 19.10 -10.54 -4.79
C LEU A 69 20.53 -10.20 -5.26
N GLU A 70 20.85 -10.46 -6.53
CA GLU A 70 22.11 -10.05 -7.17
C GLU A 70 22.20 -8.54 -7.35
N SER A 71 21.11 -7.88 -7.74
CA SER A 71 21.03 -6.41 -7.77
C SER A 71 21.29 -5.82 -6.39
N LEU A 72 20.66 -6.36 -5.33
CA LEU A 72 20.92 -5.91 -3.97
C LEU A 72 22.39 -6.13 -3.60
N GLN A 73 22.92 -7.33 -3.83
CA GLN A 73 24.30 -7.69 -3.52
C GLN A 73 25.30 -6.72 -4.16
N SER A 74 25.06 -6.35 -5.42
CA SER A 74 25.86 -5.36 -6.14
C SER A 74 25.79 -3.98 -5.49
N MET A 75 24.58 -3.50 -5.15
CA MET A 75 24.40 -2.18 -4.54
C MET A 75 25.03 -2.03 -3.16
N ILE A 76 24.93 -3.06 -2.32
CA ILE A 76 25.52 -3.03 -0.97
C ILE A 76 26.97 -3.56 -0.94
N SER A 77 27.52 -3.95 -2.10
CA SER A 77 28.90 -4.42 -2.27
C SER A 77 29.32 -5.51 -1.27
N LYS A 78 28.44 -6.51 -1.05
CA LYS A 78 28.70 -7.61 -0.10
C LYS A 78 29.15 -8.90 -0.81
N PRO A 79 30.20 -9.59 -0.31
CA PRO A 79 30.55 -10.91 -0.82
C PRO A 79 29.51 -11.96 -0.41
N ASP A 80 29.48 -13.12 -1.08
CA ASP A 80 28.51 -14.19 -0.84
C ASP A 80 28.39 -14.59 0.64
N ALA A 81 29.51 -14.63 1.38
CA ALA A 81 29.49 -14.99 2.80
C ALA A 81 28.64 -14.01 3.62
N GLN A 82 28.82 -12.70 3.39
CA GLN A 82 28.04 -11.67 4.07
C GLN A 82 26.60 -11.62 3.57
N MET A 83 26.33 -11.96 2.31
CA MET A 83 24.95 -12.10 1.82
C MET A 83 24.25 -13.29 2.50
N ALA A 84 24.91 -14.44 2.62
CA ALA A 84 24.37 -15.62 3.27
C ALA A 84 23.98 -15.33 4.74
N GLU A 85 24.81 -14.56 5.46
CA GLU A 85 24.55 -14.13 6.84
C GLU A 85 23.24 -13.32 6.98
N LEU A 86 22.83 -12.54 5.97
CA LEU A 86 21.56 -11.79 6.02
C LEU A 86 20.33 -12.69 6.09
N PHE A 87 20.46 -13.92 5.59
CA PHE A 87 19.43 -14.95 5.56
C PHE A 87 19.67 -16.05 6.62
N SER A 88 20.63 -15.88 7.53
CA SER A 88 21.04 -16.90 8.51
C SER A 88 21.50 -18.22 7.86
N LEU A 89 22.17 -18.14 6.71
CA LEU A 89 22.72 -19.28 5.99
C LEU A 89 24.25 -19.29 6.01
N ASP A 90 24.84 -20.47 5.84
CA ASP A 90 26.26 -20.59 5.51
C ASP A 90 26.52 -20.30 4.03
N GLN A 91 27.77 -19.92 3.71
CA GLN A 91 28.18 -19.56 2.34
C GLN A 91 28.00 -20.71 1.34
N ARG A 92 28.21 -21.97 1.76
CA ARG A 92 28.10 -23.13 0.87
C ARG A 92 26.65 -23.37 0.47
N THR A 93 25.72 -23.28 1.41
CA THR A 93 24.28 -23.40 1.18
C THR A 93 23.77 -22.28 0.28
N TYR A 94 24.21 -21.04 0.50
CA TYR A 94 23.86 -19.91 -0.37
C TYR A 94 24.33 -20.13 -1.82
N ARG A 95 25.61 -20.48 -2.02
CA ARG A 95 26.18 -20.75 -3.35
C ARG A 95 25.53 -21.93 -4.06
N PHE A 96 25.17 -22.97 -3.31
CA PHE A 96 24.49 -24.14 -3.88
C PHE A 96 23.11 -23.79 -4.43
N ASN A 97 22.32 -23.00 -3.69
CA ASN A 97 21.01 -22.55 -4.16
C ASN A 97 21.14 -21.61 -5.36
N ARG A 98 22.10 -20.66 -5.31
CA ARG A 98 22.43 -19.77 -6.43
C ARG A 98 22.79 -20.54 -7.70
N ALA A 99 23.72 -21.51 -7.60
CA ALA A 99 24.16 -22.31 -8.74
C ALA A 99 23.05 -23.18 -9.34
N LYS A 100 22.04 -23.54 -8.54
CA LYS A 100 20.87 -24.31 -9.00
C LYS A 100 19.71 -23.43 -9.46
N ALA A 101 19.85 -22.10 -9.41
CA ALA A 101 18.75 -21.16 -9.62
C ALA A 101 17.50 -21.54 -8.80
N LYS A 102 17.70 -21.99 -7.56
CA LYS A 102 16.63 -22.28 -6.60
C LYS A 102 16.60 -21.22 -5.53
N SER A 103 15.42 -20.78 -5.11
CA SER A 103 15.26 -19.80 -4.03
C SER A 103 15.89 -20.30 -2.75
N LEU A 104 16.24 -19.34 -1.90
CA LEU A 104 16.58 -19.66 -0.53
C LEU A 104 15.35 -20.23 0.21
N PRO A 105 15.53 -21.16 1.17
CA PRO A 105 14.44 -21.68 1.99
C PRO A 105 13.61 -20.56 2.64
N TRP A 106 12.30 -20.73 2.77
CA TRP A 106 11.38 -19.65 3.19
C TRP A 106 11.76 -19.12 4.57
N ARG A 107 12.13 -20.02 5.47
CA ARG A 107 12.65 -19.70 6.80
C ARG A 107 13.87 -18.76 6.74
N ALA A 108 14.74 -18.91 5.75
CA ALA A 108 15.88 -18.03 5.54
C ALA A 108 15.42 -16.62 5.10
N CYS A 109 14.41 -16.55 4.22
CA CYS A 109 13.76 -15.30 3.84
C CYS A 109 12.98 -14.66 5.00
N GLU A 110 12.40 -15.45 5.92
CA GLU A 110 11.78 -14.96 7.15
C GLU A 110 12.80 -14.31 8.09
N TYR A 111 14.01 -14.85 8.21
CA TYR A 111 15.08 -14.19 8.98
C TYR A 111 15.42 -12.82 8.39
N PHE A 112 15.52 -12.73 7.07
CA PHE A 112 15.70 -11.45 6.37
C PHE A 112 14.54 -10.49 6.67
N HIS A 113 13.29 -10.97 6.56
CA HIS A 113 12.08 -10.21 6.86
C HIS A 113 12.07 -9.68 8.28
N GLN A 114 12.39 -10.50 9.28
CA GLN A 114 12.40 -10.08 10.68
C GLN A 114 13.36 -8.91 10.92
N ARG A 115 14.51 -8.92 10.22
CA ARG A 115 15.57 -7.93 10.35
C ARG A 115 15.30 -6.64 9.57
N TYR A 116 14.79 -6.73 8.34
CA TYR A 116 14.68 -5.61 7.41
C TYR A 116 13.25 -5.23 7.02
N LYS A 117 12.25 -5.94 7.56
CA LYS A 117 10.81 -5.71 7.35
C LYS A 117 10.35 -5.77 5.89
N ILE A 118 11.11 -6.43 5.03
CA ILE A 118 10.71 -6.76 3.65
C ILE A 118 10.02 -8.11 3.64
N HIS A 119 8.80 -8.18 3.09
CA HIS A 119 8.07 -9.44 3.04
C HIS A 119 8.79 -10.43 2.09
N PRO A 120 8.95 -11.72 2.44
CA PRO A 120 9.69 -12.68 1.61
C PRO A 120 9.22 -12.77 0.15
N VAL A 121 7.90 -12.61 -0.06
CA VAL A 121 7.26 -12.58 -1.39
C VAL A 121 7.85 -11.52 -2.31
N MET A 122 8.30 -10.39 -1.78
CA MET A 122 8.74 -9.25 -2.61
C MET A 122 9.97 -9.58 -3.47
N TRP A 123 10.78 -10.54 -3.03
CA TRP A 123 11.92 -11.03 -3.81
C TRP A 123 11.51 -11.65 -5.15
N PHE A 124 10.28 -12.14 -5.25
CA PHE A 124 9.74 -12.77 -6.44
C PHE A 124 8.87 -11.80 -7.26
N THR A 125 8.98 -10.50 -7.04
CA THR A 125 8.19 -9.48 -7.74
C THR A 125 9.09 -8.47 -8.45
N HIS A 126 8.58 -7.85 -9.52
CA HIS A 126 9.27 -6.76 -10.21
C HIS A 126 9.14 -5.41 -9.49
N ASP A 127 8.29 -5.35 -8.46
CA ASP A 127 7.91 -4.11 -7.78
C ASP A 127 8.90 -3.72 -6.65
N ILE A 128 9.92 -4.54 -6.39
CA ILE A 128 10.91 -4.26 -5.34
C ILE A 128 11.87 -3.14 -5.79
N ASP A 129 12.03 -2.13 -4.94
CA ASP A 129 12.92 -0.98 -5.13
C ASP A 129 14.23 -1.32 -4.43
N ILE A 130 15.14 -1.93 -5.17
CA ILE A 130 16.43 -2.41 -4.65
C ILE A 130 17.26 -1.25 -4.08
N ASP A 131 17.18 -0.05 -4.66
CA ASP A 131 17.85 1.15 -4.16
C ASP A 131 17.32 1.56 -2.79
N CYS A 132 15.99 1.59 -2.63
CA CYS A 132 15.34 1.86 -1.34
C CYS A 132 15.74 0.82 -0.30
N LEU A 133 15.71 -0.47 -0.65
CA LEU A 133 16.12 -1.55 0.23
C LEU A 133 17.59 -1.43 0.65
N ALA A 134 18.50 -1.19 -0.30
CA ALA A 134 19.92 -1.02 -0.04
C ALA A 134 20.17 0.15 0.94
N LYS A 135 19.48 1.29 0.74
CA LYS A 135 19.53 2.43 1.66
C LYS A 135 19.05 2.06 3.06
N ASN A 136 17.94 1.31 3.17
CA ASN A 136 17.39 0.86 4.45
C ASN A 136 18.39 -0.03 5.20
N MET A 137 19.06 -0.93 4.48
CA MET A 137 20.02 -1.87 5.07
C MET A 137 21.32 -1.22 5.53
N ASN A 138 21.78 -0.17 4.82
CA ASN A 138 23.03 0.53 5.13
C ASN A 138 22.86 1.65 6.14
N SER A 139 21.64 1.99 6.55
CA SER A 139 21.41 3.07 7.51
C SER A 139 21.84 2.69 8.92
N PRO A 140 22.75 3.44 9.56
CA PRO A 140 23.10 3.25 10.96
C PRO A 140 21.99 3.70 11.92
N PHE A 141 21.02 4.49 11.43
CA PHE A 141 19.88 4.98 12.19
C PHE A 141 18.61 4.26 11.73
N LYS A 142 18.20 3.22 12.47
CA LYS A 142 16.94 2.49 12.25
C LYS A 142 15.67 3.38 12.32
N SER A 143 15.81 4.63 12.74
CA SER A 143 14.73 5.58 13.03
C SER A 143 14.37 6.53 11.89
N ASN A 144 14.95 6.39 10.70
CA ASN A 144 14.57 7.25 9.58
C ASN A 144 13.37 6.66 8.84
N ALA A 145 12.34 7.49 8.68
CA ALA A 145 11.19 7.26 7.82
C ALA A 145 11.60 7.08 6.36
N TYR A 146 11.93 5.84 5.99
CA TYR A 146 12.27 5.52 4.62
C TYR A 146 11.01 5.40 3.77
N LEU A 147 11.08 6.07 2.63
CA LEU A 147 10.11 6.04 1.54
C LEU A 147 10.90 5.76 0.26
N PRO A 148 10.39 4.93 -0.65
CA PRO A 148 10.85 4.89 -2.03
C PRO A 148 10.97 6.31 -2.61
N ALA A 149 11.99 6.54 -3.45
CA ALA A 149 12.21 7.86 -4.04
C ALA A 149 11.00 8.34 -4.87
N SER A 150 10.28 7.39 -5.49
CA SER A 150 9.02 7.63 -6.20
C SER A 150 7.89 8.17 -5.32
N PHE A 151 7.98 7.97 -3.99
CA PHE A 151 7.03 8.50 -3.02
C PHE A 151 7.54 9.77 -2.33
N GLU A 152 8.81 10.13 -2.53
CA GLU A 152 9.34 11.42 -2.11
C GLU A 152 8.87 12.52 -3.07
N GLY A 153 8.53 13.70 -2.53
CA GLY A 153 8.07 14.82 -3.34
C GLY A 153 6.89 15.56 -2.72
N GLY A 154 6.18 16.32 -3.57
CA GLY A 154 5.01 17.12 -3.23
C GLY A 154 3.72 16.56 -3.83
N GLY A 155 2.59 17.13 -3.42
CA GLY A 155 1.27 16.73 -3.89
C GLY A 155 0.39 16.13 -2.80
N SER A 156 0.95 15.51 -1.76
CA SER A 156 0.15 15.10 -0.60
C SER A 156 0.94 15.17 0.70
N ARG A 157 0.29 14.74 1.79
CA ARG A 157 0.88 14.70 3.13
C ARG A 157 0.80 13.30 3.70
N MET A 158 1.83 12.94 4.47
CA MET A 158 1.89 11.66 5.18
C MET A 158 0.69 11.42 6.08
N ARG A 159 0.08 12.44 6.69
CA ARG A 159 -1.16 12.29 7.46
C ARG A 159 -2.31 11.68 6.65
N THR A 160 -2.44 12.01 5.37
CA THR A 160 -3.49 11.46 4.50
C THR A 160 -3.24 9.97 4.26
N PHE A 161 -1.98 9.59 4.00
CA PHE A 161 -1.60 8.18 3.84
C PHE A 161 -1.67 7.40 5.16
N ALA A 162 -1.31 8.01 6.28
CA ALA A 162 -1.46 7.40 7.59
C ALA A 162 -2.94 7.12 7.91
N ASN A 163 -3.86 8.02 7.56
CA ASN A 163 -5.30 7.80 7.71
C ASN A 163 -5.81 6.63 6.86
N THR A 164 -5.31 6.44 5.64
CA THR A 164 -5.69 5.29 4.81
C THR A 164 -5.15 3.99 5.37
N VAL A 165 -3.92 3.97 5.88
CA VAL A 165 -3.35 2.80 6.57
C VAL A 165 -4.12 2.49 7.87
N LEU A 166 -4.53 3.50 8.63
CA LEU A 166 -5.36 3.33 9.83
C LEU A 166 -6.74 2.76 9.49
N TYR A 167 -7.35 3.20 8.39
CA TYR A 167 -8.57 2.57 7.88
C TYR A 167 -8.33 1.10 7.54
N ALA A 168 -7.25 0.80 6.81
CA ALA A 168 -6.92 -0.58 6.45
C ALA A 168 -6.74 -1.48 7.68
N ARG A 169 -6.10 -0.98 8.74
CA ARG A 169 -5.99 -1.69 10.03
C ARG A 169 -7.34 -1.99 10.66
N LYS A 170 -8.26 -1.01 10.65
CA LYS A 170 -9.60 -1.16 11.20
C LYS A 170 -10.44 -2.16 10.42
N THR A 171 -10.34 -2.15 9.09
CA THR A 171 -11.19 -2.93 8.19
C THR A 171 -10.68 -4.36 7.97
N TRP A 172 -9.36 -4.53 7.80
CA TRP A 172 -8.75 -5.81 7.43
C TRP A 172 -7.74 -6.35 8.45
N GLY A 173 -7.51 -5.62 9.55
CA GLY A 173 -6.59 -6.02 10.61
C GLY A 173 -5.14 -5.54 10.39
N ASN A 174 -4.33 -5.68 11.45
CA ASN A 174 -2.95 -5.21 11.47
C ASN A 174 -2.05 -5.97 10.48
N GLU A 175 -2.30 -7.26 10.26
CA GLU A 175 -1.50 -8.09 9.36
C GLU A 175 -1.58 -7.58 7.92
N VAL A 176 -2.79 -7.33 7.41
CA VAL A 176 -3.01 -6.81 6.05
C VAL A 176 -2.44 -5.40 5.91
N ALA A 177 -2.64 -4.52 6.89
CA ALA A 177 -2.09 -3.17 6.84
C ALA A 177 -0.54 -3.16 6.87
N ASN A 178 0.07 -4.09 7.61
CA ASN A 178 1.52 -4.23 7.61
C ASN A 178 2.04 -4.84 6.30
N ALA A 179 1.29 -5.79 5.70
CA ALA A 179 1.59 -6.32 4.37
C ALA A 179 1.50 -5.24 3.29
N LEU A 180 0.51 -4.36 3.37
CA LEU A 180 0.37 -3.17 2.51
C LEU A 180 1.60 -2.27 2.62
N LEU A 181 1.98 -1.86 3.83
CA LEU A 181 3.18 -1.05 4.06
C LEU A 181 4.44 -1.72 3.51
N ALA A 182 4.62 -3.02 3.78
CA ALA A 182 5.74 -3.79 3.28
C ALA A 182 5.76 -3.85 1.75
N SER A 183 4.62 -4.09 1.10
CA SER A 183 4.48 -4.12 -0.37
C SER A 183 4.86 -2.81 -1.04
N MET A 184 4.64 -1.70 -0.34
CA MET A 184 5.02 -0.36 -0.77
C MET A 184 6.43 0.02 -0.30
N GLN A 185 7.12 -0.85 0.44
CA GLN A 185 8.45 -0.63 1.01
C GLN A 185 8.49 0.58 1.95
N ILE A 186 7.35 0.88 2.59
CA ILE A 186 7.20 1.98 3.54
C ILE A 186 7.30 1.42 4.95
N THR A 187 8.21 1.96 5.76
CA THR A 187 8.32 1.56 7.16
C THR A 187 7.16 2.14 7.99
N GLN A 188 6.79 1.45 9.08
CA GLN A 188 5.77 1.96 9.99
C GLN A 188 6.16 3.30 10.62
N ASP A 189 7.46 3.50 10.90
CA ASP A 189 7.98 4.74 11.46
C ASP A 189 7.77 5.93 10.51
N SER A 190 7.68 5.69 9.20
CA SER A 190 7.34 6.73 8.21
C SER A 190 6.00 7.40 8.49
N LEU A 191 5.04 6.69 9.10
CA LEU A 191 3.72 7.22 9.43
C LEU A 191 3.74 8.18 10.64
N SER A 192 4.82 8.21 11.42
CA SER A 192 4.97 9.08 12.60
C SER A 192 5.30 10.54 12.25
N PHE A 193 5.53 10.85 10.97
CA PHE A 193 5.86 12.19 10.47
C PHE A 193 4.70 12.76 9.62
N PRO A 194 3.55 13.12 10.23
CA PRO A 194 2.31 13.45 9.51
C PRO A 194 2.44 14.62 8.54
N GLU A 195 3.33 15.57 8.81
CA GLU A 195 3.54 16.77 7.98
C GLU A 195 4.52 16.56 6.82
N LYS A 196 5.22 15.41 6.75
CA LYS A 196 6.13 15.10 5.64
C LYS A 196 5.36 15.15 4.33
N SER A 197 5.84 15.94 3.37
CA SER A 197 5.32 15.93 2.01
C SER A 197 5.63 14.59 1.35
N ILE A 198 4.65 14.03 0.67
CA ILE A 198 4.80 12.81 -0.12
C ILE A 198 4.19 13.02 -1.50
N SER A 199 4.70 12.26 -2.48
CA SER A 199 4.15 12.22 -3.82
C SER A 199 2.71 11.71 -3.80
N ILE A 200 1.84 12.28 -4.64
CA ILE A 200 0.47 11.79 -4.83
C ILE A 200 0.43 10.36 -5.41
N CYS A 201 1.50 9.93 -6.10
CA CYS A 201 1.62 8.59 -6.69
C CYS A 201 1.50 7.47 -5.65
N VAL A 202 1.82 7.74 -4.39
CA VAL A 202 1.66 6.78 -3.28
C VAL A 202 0.20 6.28 -3.18
N PHE A 203 -0.79 7.13 -3.48
CA PHE A 203 -2.20 6.75 -3.44
C PHE A 203 -2.59 5.88 -4.63
N ALA A 204 -1.96 6.08 -5.79
CA ALA A 204 -2.12 5.17 -6.93
C ALA A 204 -1.62 3.77 -6.56
N SER A 205 -0.39 3.66 -6.04
CA SER A 205 0.19 2.38 -5.60
C SER A 205 -0.53 1.75 -4.41
N LEU A 206 -1.13 2.56 -3.53
CA LEU A 206 -1.97 2.09 -2.44
C LEU A 206 -3.28 1.49 -2.97
N HIS A 207 -4.01 2.24 -3.79
CA HIS A 207 -5.31 1.82 -4.32
C HIS A 207 -5.19 0.58 -5.20
N GLN A 208 -4.17 0.55 -6.06
CA GLN A 208 -3.14 -0.48 -6.00
C GLN A 208 -3.46 -1.87 -5.46
N LYS A 209 -2.60 -2.13 -4.50
CA LYS A 209 -2.56 -3.35 -3.75
C LYS A 209 -3.91 -3.63 -3.08
N LEU A 210 -4.67 -2.59 -2.73
CA LEU A 210 -6.00 -2.75 -2.15
C LEU A 210 -7.03 -3.34 -3.12
N ARG A 211 -7.10 -2.91 -4.38
CA ARG A 211 -7.97 -3.55 -5.40
C ARG A 211 -7.54 -4.96 -5.69
N GLN A 212 -6.24 -5.20 -5.84
CA GLN A 212 -5.69 -6.56 -6.02
C GLN A 212 -6.07 -7.48 -4.87
N PHE A 213 -6.19 -6.93 -3.66
CA PHE A 213 -6.68 -7.61 -2.48
C PHE A 213 -8.22 -7.72 -2.38
N GLY A 214 -8.97 -7.16 -3.33
CA GLY A 214 -10.43 -7.25 -3.42
C GLY A 214 -11.22 -6.04 -2.90
N ALA A 215 -10.56 -4.90 -2.67
CA ALA A 215 -11.26 -3.69 -2.23
C ALA A 215 -12.30 -3.21 -3.27
N GLN A 216 -13.52 -2.95 -2.81
CA GLN A 216 -14.62 -2.38 -3.58
C GLN A 216 -14.62 -0.85 -3.54
N ASP A 217 -15.37 -0.21 -4.44
CA ASP A 217 -15.51 1.25 -4.56
C ASP A 217 -15.84 1.92 -3.22
N GLN A 218 -16.73 1.27 -2.47
CA GLN A 218 -17.17 1.72 -1.16
C GLN A 218 -16.01 1.89 -0.17
N HIS A 219 -14.97 1.05 -0.23
CA HIS A 219 -13.82 1.18 0.67
C HIS A 219 -12.99 2.44 0.39
N PHE A 220 -12.89 2.89 -0.86
CA PHE A 220 -12.18 4.14 -1.18
C PHE A 220 -12.94 5.36 -0.67
N ILE A 221 -14.28 5.34 -0.77
CA ILE A 221 -15.15 6.36 -0.18
C ILE A 221 -14.98 6.36 1.35
N GLU A 222 -15.02 5.20 1.98
CA GLU A 222 -14.87 5.10 3.43
C GLU A 222 -13.49 5.53 3.92
N MET A 223 -12.42 5.18 3.19
CA MET A 223 -11.08 5.69 3.44
C MET A 223 -11.01 7.21 3.39
N GLY A 224 -11.63 7.83 2.36
CA GLY A 224 -11.69 9.28 2.24
C GLY A 224 -12.45 9.94 3.39
N SER A 225 -13.49 9.26 3.88
CA SER A 225 -14.27 9.72 5.05
C SER A 225 -13.59 9.40 6.40
N ASN A 226 -12.54 8.57 6.41
CA ASN A 226 -11.84 8.18 7.62
C ASN A 226 -10.92 9.30 8.09
N ASN A 227 -11.42 10.10 9.02
CA ASN A 227 -10.76 11.31 9.48
C ASN A 227 -10.36 11.22 10.95
N VAL A 228 -9.44 10.29 11.26
CA VAL A 228 -8.91 10.09 12.62
C VAL A 228 -8.20 11.36 13.14
N MET A 229 -7.67 12.18 12.24
CA MET A 229 -6.96 13.43 12.55
C MET A 229 -7.83 14.68 12.43
N ASN A 230 -9.15 14.58 12.66
CA ASN A 230 -10.09 15.69 12.46
C ASN A 230 -9.71 16.95 13.25
N GLU A 231 -9.19 16.81 14.47
CA GLU A 231 -8.79 17.95 15.30
C GLU A 231 -7.65 18.77 14.68
N ILE A 232 -6.68 18.10 14.07
CA ILE A 232 -5.57 18.75 13.36
C ILE A 232 -6.12 19.50 12.15
N ASN A 233 -6.96 18.83 11.36
CA ASN A 233 -7.61 19.42 10.20
C ASN A 233 -8.45 20.64 10.59
N ARG A 234 -9.31 20.54 11.61
CA ARG A 234 -10.12 21.64 12.12
C ARG A 234 -9.27 22.85 12.52
N ARG A 235 -8.15 22.62 13.22
CA ARG A 235 -7.22 23.70 13.60
C ARG A 235 -6.61 24.38 12.38
N LEU A 236 -6.21 23.59 11.37
CA LEU A 236 -5.60 24.10 10.15
C LEU A 236 -6.59 24.88 9.27
N PHE A 237 -7.80 24.36 9.08
CA PHE A 237 -8.76 24.89 8.12
C PHE A 237 -9.63 26.01 8.69
N ALA A 238 -10.16 25.85 9.90
CA ALA A 238 -11.15 26.80 10.46
C ALA A 238 -10.56 28.20 10.66
N GLN A 239 -9.25 28.30 10.92
CA GLN A 239 -8.57 29.58 11.13
C GLN A 239 -8.47 30.44 9.84
N HIS A 240 -8.72 29.84 8.66
CA HIS A 240 -8.65 30.54 7.36
C HIS A 240 -10.04 30.92 6.81
N ILE A 241 -11.11 30.60 7.54
CA ILE A 241 -12.47 30.96 7.14
C ILE A 241 -12.78 32.40 7.60
N PRO A 242 -13.21 33.29 6.71
CA PRO A 242 -13.63 34.64 7.06
C PRO A 242 -14.78 34.66 8.07
N LYS A 243 -14.73 35.58 9.03
CA LYS A 243 -15.76 35.71 10.09
C LYS A 243 -17.17 36.02 9.56
N ASN A 244 -17.29 36.52 8.33
CA ASN A 244 -18.56 36.82 7.68
C ASN A 244 -19.21 35.59 7.03
N CYS A 245 -18.50 34.48 6.85
CA CYS A 245 -19.09 33.21 6.43
C CYS A 245 -19.80 32.56 7.64
N LYS A 246 -21.14 32.60 7.66
CA LYS A 246 -21.95 32.12 8.80
C LYS A 246 -22.67 30.80 8.51
N THR A 247 -23.00 30.54 7.25
CA THR A 247 -23.71 29.31 6.85
C THR A 247 -22.74 28.26 6.32
N MET A 248 -23.12 26.99 6.43
CA MET A 248 -22.36 25.88 5.87
C MET A 248 -22.08 26.06 4.38
N SER A 249 -23.08 26.50 3.60
CA SER A 249 -22.94 26.83 2.18
C SER A 249 -21.86 27.89 1.94
N GLN A 250 -21.92 29.03 2.65
CA GLN A 250 -20.92 30.11 2.51
C GLN A 250 -19.50 29.65 2.86
N VAL A 251 -19.35 28.88 3.94
CA VAL A 251 -18.05 28.37 4.39
C VAL A 251 -17.48 27.38 3.38
N LEU A 252 -18.29 26.47 2.86
CA LEU A 252 -17.83 25.44 1.92
C LEU A 252 -17.58 25.98 0.52
N SER A 253 -18.38 26.96 0.06
CA SER A 253 -18.08 27.68 -1.18
C SER A 253 -16.76 28.44 -1.07
N TYR A 254 -16.55 29.16 0.04
CA TYR A 254 -15.26 29.83 0.27
C TYR A 254 -14.10 28.83 0.35
N PHE A 255 -14.31 27.69 1.01
CA PHE A 255 -13.31 26.63 1.09
C PHE A 255 -12.93 26.16 -0.32
N ALA A 256 -13.89 25.75 -1.13
CA ALA A 256 -13.66 25.23 -2.47
C ALA A 256 -12.97 26.26 -3.39
N ASP A 257 -13.49 27.49 -3.45
CA ASP A 257 -13.04 28.49 -4.43
C ASP A 257 -11.72 29.20 -4.02
N HIS A 258 -11.38 29.23 -2.72
CA HIS A 258 -10.28 30.07 -2.24
C HIS A 258 -9.26 29.37 -1.33
N LEU A 259 -9.66 28.35 -0.58
CA LEU A 259 -8.81 27.74 0.43
C LEU A 259 -8.22 26.40 -0.04
N VAL A 260 -8.98 25.60 -0.78
CA VAL A 260 -8.52 24.28 -1.23
C VAL A 260 -7.30 24.38 -2.13
N ALA A 261 -7.23 25.36 -3.04
CA ALA A 261 -6.07 25.55 -3.91
C ALA A 261 -4.75 25.82 -3.15
N LYS A 262 -4.82 26.26 -1.88
CA LYS A 262 -3.62 26.44 -1.03
C LYS A 262 -3.14 25.14 -0.39
N ILE A 263 -3.94 24.07 -0.47
CA ILE A 263 -3.79 22.87 0.37
C ILE A 263 -3.74 21.61 -0.49
N ASP A 264 -4.53 21.55 -1.55
CA ASP A 264 -4.49 20.53 -2.59
C ASP A 264 -4.07 21.18 -3.92
N THR A 265 -2.82 20.93 -4.32
CA THR A 265 -2.26 21.43 -5.57
C THR A 265 -2.52 20.50 -6.75
N ASN A 266 -3.14 19.33 -6.51
CA ASN A 266 -3.37 18.33 -7.55
C ASN A 266 -4.68 18.52 -8.30
N LYS A 267 -5.60 19.30 -7.73
CA LYS A 267 -6.96 19.43 -8.23
C LYS A 267 -7.43 20.86 -8.10
N ILE A 268 -8.21 21.28 -9.09
CA ILE A 268 -8.89 22.56 -9.11
C ILE A 268 -10.33 22.30 -8.71
N TYR A 269 -10.80 23.01 -7.69
CA TYR A 269 -12.16 22.90 -7.18
C TYR A 269 -12.92 24.16 -7.59
N LYS A 270 -14.11 23.99 -8.15
CA LYS A 270 -14.97 25.08 -8.56
C LYS A 270 -16.40 24.80 -8.16
N VAL A 271 -17.01 25.69 -7.39
CA VAL A 271 -18.45 25.62 -7.13
C VAL A 271 -19.21 25.93 -8.42
N ILE A 272 -20.03 24.98 -8.88
CA ILE A 272 -20.90 25.16 -10.04
C ILE A 272 -22.27 25.66 -9.61
N GLU A 273 -22.78 25.16 -8.48
CA GLU A 273 -24.09 25.51 -7.96
C GLU A 273 -24.09 25.37 -6.43
N SER A 274 -24.79 26.25 -5.73
CA SER A 274 -24.96 26.18 -4.28
C SER A 274 -26.30 26.79 -3.89
N ASN A 275 -27.07 26.08 -3.08
CA ASN A 275 -28.34 26.57 -2.53
C ASN A 275 -28.52 26.09 -1.08
N GLU A 276 -29.75 26.06 -0.56
CA GLU A 276 -30.04 25.63 0.83
C GLU A 276 -30.06 24.11 1.01
N THR A 277 -30.12 23.34 -0.08
CA THR A 277 -30.29 21.88 -0.07
C THR A 277 -29.04 21.12 -0.51
N PHE A 278 -28.25 21.68 -1.42
CA PHE A 278 -27.02 21.04 -1.88
C PHE A 278 -25.93 22.04 -2.31
N LEU A 279 -24.71 21.51 -2.37
CA LEU A 279 -23.52 22.10 -2.98
C LEU A 279 -23.09 21.23 -4.15
N ASN A 280 -22.86 21.83 -5.31
CA ASN A 280 -22.35 21.15 -6.49
C ASN A 280 -20.94 21.68 -6.82
N VAL A 281 -19.94 20.79 -6.79
CA VAL A 281 -18.54 21.13 -6.98
C VAL A 281 -17.96 20.32 -8.13
N LEU A 282 -17.44 21.02 -9.13
CA LEU A 282 -16.61 20.41 -10.16
C LEU A 282 -15.16 20.37 -9.68
N VAL A 283 -14.55 19.20 -9.78
CA VAL A 283 -13.15 18.99 -9.46
C VAL A 283 -12.43 18.50 -10.71
N THR A 284 -11.44 19.26 -11.16
CA THR A 284 -10.64 18.93 -12.33
C THR A 284 -9.19 18.65 -11.91
N PRO A 285 -8.58 17.53 -12.34
CA PRO A 285 -7.17 17.29 -12.09
C PRO A 285 -6.29 18.38 -12.71
N THR A 286 -5.22 18.78 -12.02
CA THR A 286 -4.23 19.71 -12.58
C THR A 286 -3.30 19.00 -13.56
N GLN A 287 -2.63 19.75 -14.42
CA GLN A 287 -1.61 19.18 -15.32
C GLN A 287 -0.49 18.48 -14.54
N SER A 288 -0.04 19.08 -13.43
CA SER A 288 0.97 18.46 -12.55
C SER A 288 0.49 17.14 -11.94
N PHE A 289 -0.80 17.02 -11.61
CA PHE A 289 -1.37 15.74 -11.19
C PHE A 289 -1.31 14.74 -12.34
N LYS A 290 -1.77 15.10 -13.55
CA LYS A 290 -1.75 14.20 -14.71
C LYS A 290 -0.34 13.74 -15.09
N GLU A 291 0.65 14.62 -15.01
CA GLU A 291 2.06 14.29 -15.28
C GLU A 291 2.66 13.38 -14.20
N SER A 292 2.24 13.54 -12.95
CA SER A 292 2.67 12.69 -11.84
C SER A 292 1.90 11.37 -11.80
N PHE A 293 0.68 11.36 -12.32
CA PHE A 293 -0.20 10.21 -12.34
C PHE A 293 0.10 9.40 -13.60
N ASN A 294 0.69 8.22 -13.44
CA ASN A 294 1.07 7.40 -14.57
C ASN A 294 -0.18 6.88 -15.32
N GLU A 295 -0.45 7.40 -16.52
CA GLU A 295 -1.56 6.94 -17.41
C GLU A 295 -1.47 5.45 -17.78
N LEU A 296 -0.26 4.87 -17.73
CA LEU A 296 -0.01 3.43 -17.96
C LEU A 296 -0.07 2.61 -16.66
N GLY A 297 -0.30 3.27 -15.51
CA GLY A 297 -0.49 2.63 -14.23
C GLY A 297 -1.87 1.96 -14.16
N PRO A 298 -2.01 0.79 -13.54
CA PRO A 298 -3.27 0.02 -13.51
C PRO A 298 -4.40 0.62 -12.65
N TYR A 299 -4.39 1.93 -12.34
CA TYR A 299 -5.41 2.64 -11.55
C TYR A 299 -5.94 3.84 -12.29
N SER A 300 -7.25 3.98 -12.26
CA SER A 300 -7.94 5.09 -12.89
C SER A 300 -8.02 6.27 -11.92
N GLU A 301 -7.95 7.49 -12.43
CA GLU A 301 -8.21 8.71 -11.66
C GLU A 301 -9.59 8.65 -10.93
N TYR A 302 -10.49 7.76 -11.35
CA TYR A 302 -11.76 7.40 -10.71
C TYR A 302 -11.61 6.91 -9.26
N GLU A 303 -10.63 6.05 -8.90
CA GLU A 303 -10.44 5.65 -7.50
C GLU A 303 -10.11 6.84 -6.60
N ILE A 304 -9.34 7.79 -7.12
CA ILE A 304 -9.03 9.04 -6.41
C ILE A 304 -10.28 9.92 -6.32
N ALA A 305 -11.15 9.90 -7.33
CA ALA A 305 -12.45 10.57 -7.27
C ALA A 305 -13.35 9.97 -6.19
N LEU A 306 -13.38 8.63 -6.04
CA LEU A 306 -14.09 7.95 -4.96
C LEU A 306 -13.53 8.32 -3.58
N PHE A 307 -12.21 8.36 -3.43
CA PHE A 307 -11.60 8.86 -2.19
C PHE A 307 -11.99 10.32 -1.90
N THR A 308 -12.00 11.17 -2.92
CA THR A 308 -12.38 12.58 -2.81
C THR A 308 -13.85 12.72 -2.42
N LYS A 309 -14.75 11.89 -2.97
CA LYS A 309 -16.16 11.79 -2.56
C LYS A 309 -16.28 11.53 -1.06
N GLY A 310 -15.52 10.56 -0.55
CA GLY A 310 -15.43 10.25 0.88
C GLY A 310 -15.00 11.45 1.72
N HIS A 311 -13.95 12.14 1.27
CA HIS A 311 -13.43 13.32 1.95
C HIS A 311 -14.43 14.48 1.95
N MET A 312 -15.17 14.67 0.85
CA MET A 312 -16.22 15.69 0.75
C MET A 312 -17.32 15.46 1.79
N ILE A 313 -17.76 14.22 2.02
CA ILE A 313 -18.79 13.87 3.03
C ILE A 313 -18.43 14.47 4.40
N ILE A 314 -17.16 14.35 4.82
CA ILE A 314 -16.71 14.76 6.15
C ILE A 314 -16.08 16.15 6.21
N THR A 315 -15.82 16.80 5.08
CA THR A 315 -15.26 18.16 4.99
C THR A 315 -16.01 19.19 5.86
N PRO A 316 -17.36 19.18 5.95
CA PRO A 316 -18.08 20.09 6.84
C PRO A 316 -17.65 20.04 8.32
N THR A 317 -17.22 18.86 8.77
CA THR A 317 -16.82 18.64 10.17
C THR A 317 -15.54 19.39 10.54
N TYR A 318 -14.70 19.72 9.55
CA TYR A 318 -13.53 20.59 9.74
C TYR A 318 -13.91 22.00 10.20
N PHE A 319 -15.15 22.41 9.92
CA PHE A 319 -15.66 23.74 10.25
C PHE A 319 -16.70 23.71 11.37
N GLY A 320 -16.92 22.55 12.01
CA GLY A 320 -17.88 22.39 13.10
C GLY A 320 -19.33 22.15 12.66
N PHE A 321 -19.57 21.86 11.38
CA PHE A 321 -20.88 21.45 10.89
C PHE A 321 -21.04 19.92 10.92
N LYS A 322 -22.27 19.44 10.76
CA LYS A 322 -22.55 18.02 10.51
C LYS A 322 -22.00 17.62 9.13
N PRO A 323 -21.55 16.36 8.94
CA PRO A 323 -21.17 15.85 7.62
C PRO A 323 -22.35 15.98 6.64
N PHE A 324 -22.08 15.92 5.33
CA PHE A 324 -23.15 15.85 4.34
C PHE A 324 -23.94 14.55 4.48
N LEU A 325 -25.25 14.60 4.21
CA LEU A 325 -26.13 13.44 4.25
C LEU A 325 -25.77 12.44 3.15
N LYS A 326 -25.48 12.97 1.95
CA LYS A 326 -25.16 12.20 0.75
C LYS A 326 -24.25 13.02 -0.14
N VAL A 327 -23.33 12.36 -0.84
CA VAL A 327 -22.58 12.95 -1.96
C VAL A 327 -22.77 12.03 -3.16
N GLU A 328 -23.25 12.58 -4.27
CA GLU A 328 -23.32 11.92 -5.57
C GLU A 328 -22.06 12.28 -6.38
N LEU A 329 -21.62 11.36 -7.24
CA LEU A 329 -20.44 11.50 -8.09
C LEU A 329 -20.82 11.21 -9.54
N GLU A 330 -20.51 12.13 -10.42
CA GLU A 330 -20.48 11.93 -11.87
C GLU A 330 -19.03 12.14 -12.33
N TYR A 331 -18.45 11.12 -12.97
CA TYR A 331 -17.03 11.11 -13.34
C TYR A 331 -16.89 11.01 -14.86
N ASN A 332 -15.98 11.80 -15.43
CA ASN A 332 -15.69 11.82 -16.85
C ASN A 332 -14.35 11.12 -17.12
N ASP A 333 -14.40 9.93 -17.72
CA ASP A 333 -13.24 9.08 -17.98
C ASP A 333 -12.21 9.72 -18.93
N GLU A 334 -12.64 10.58 -19.85
CA GLU A 334 -11.75 11.21 -20.85
C GLU A 334 -10.92 12.35 -20.25
N THR A 335 -11.49 13.09 -19.30
CA THR A 335 -10.89 14.32 -18.77
C THR A 335 -10.36 14.17 -17.36
N GLY A 336 -10.81 13.16 -16.63
CA GLY A 336 -10.56 13.01 -15.19
C GLY A 336 -11.43 13.89 -14.32
N ALA A 337 -12.30 14.70 -14.91
CA ALA A 337 -13.12 15.65 -14.18
C ALA A 337 -14.24 14.90 -13.43
N ALA A 338 -14.49 15.35 -12.20
CA ALA A 338 -15.46 14.75 -11.31
C ALA A 338 -16.41 15.84 -10.78
N ASN A 339 -17.71 15.64 -10.97
CA ASN A 339 -18.75 16.51 -10.45
C ASN A 339 -19.37 15.87 -9.20
N TYR A 340 -19.33 16.61 -8.08
CA TYR A 340 -19.80 16.13 -6.78
C TYR A 340 -20.98 16.95 -6.31
N LYS A 341 -22.14 16.30 -6.18
CA LYS A 341 -23.36 16.92 -5.64
C LYS A 341 -23.57 16.46 -4.20
N ALA A 342 -23.30 17.35 -3.25
CA ALA A 342 -23.31 17.10 -1.82
C ALA A 342 -24.56 17.71 -1.16
N PHE A 343 -25.37 16.89 -0.49
CA PHE A 343 -26.64 17.28 0.12
C PHE A 343 -26.46 17.60 1.60
N TYR A 344 -26.94 18.76 2.03
CA TYR A 344 -26.84 19.21 3.43
C TYR A 344 -27.67 18.31 4.36
N SER A 345 -27.26 18.28 5.64
CA SER A 345 -27.86 17.47 6.71
C SER A 345 -28.88 18.21 7.55
#